data_AF-A0A2X3MKA5-F1
#
_entry.id   AF-A0A2X3MKA5-F1
#
_cell.length_a   1.000
_cell.length_b   1.000
_cell.length_c   1.000
_cell.angle_alpha   90.00
_cell.angle_beta   90.00
_cell.angle_gamma   90.00
#
_symmetry.space_group_name_H-M   'P 1'
#
loop_
_entity.id
_entity.type
_entity.pdbx_description
1 polymer ?
#
loop_
_entity_poly.entity_id
_entity_poly.type
_entity_poly.pdbx_seq_one_letter_code
_entity_poly.pdbx_strand_id
1 'polypeptide(L)'
;MNVLKIAATSAASLAAGAVANTFREEGIAELQAIGPKAVNQAVKCIAIARGYVASSGVDLYFVPSFVEVDVSDETRTGIRFTVRSRTPVPILRPRRKEAPPSPPEPRQTGEWNDI
;
A
#
# COMPACT_ATOMS: atom_id res chain seq x y z
N MET A 1 -9.11 -1.61 -0.59
CA MET A 1 -7.94 -1.07 0.11
C MET A 1 -7.19 -2.22 0.75
N ASN A 2 -5.90 -2.37 0.47
CA ASN A 2 -5.11 -3.47 1.02
C ASN A 2 -4.54 -3.06 2.39
N VAL A 3 -4.94 -3.77 3.46
CA VAL A 3 -4.48 -3.48 4.83
C VAL A 3 -3.19 -4.23 5.13
N LEU A 4 -2.15 -3.50 5.54
CA LEU A 4 -0.85 -4.07 5.90
C LEU A 4 -0.90 -4.66 7.31
N LYS A 5 -0.92 -5.99 7.41
CA LYS A 5 -0.86 -6.69 8.69
C LYS A 5 0.58 -6.73 9.20
N ILE A 6 0.82 -6.19 10.40
CA ILE A 6 2.13 -6.15 11.05
C ILE A 6 2.14 -7.16 12.19
N ALA A 7 3.14 -8.03 12.18
CA ALA A 7 3.42 -8.99 13.24
C ALA A 7 4.60 -8.52 14.10
N ALA A 8 4.77 -9.15 15.26
CA ALA A 8 5.91 -8.91 16.13
C ALA A 8 7.27 -9.18 15.45
N THR A 9 7.29 -10.10 14.48
CA THR A 9 8.48 -10.52 13.71
C THR A 9 8.65 -9.74 12.41
N SER A 10 7.72 -8.87 12.04
CA SER A 10 7.83 -8.08 10.81
C SER A 10 9.05 -7.17 10.86
N ALA A 11 9.86 -7.19 9.80
CA ALA A 11 10.95 -6.23 9.64
C ALA A 11 10.37 -4.85 9.29
N ALA A 12 10.54 -3.88 10.17
CA ALA A 12 9.96 -2.55 10.03
C ALA A 12 10.40 -1.83 8.72
N SER A 13 11.64 -2.04 8.28
CA SER A 13 12.17 -1.46 7.03
C SER A 13 11.47 -2.02 5.79
N LEU A 14 11.24 -3.34 5.72
CA LEU A 14 10.52 -3.97 4.61
C LEU A 14 9.06 -3.49 4.56
N ALA A 15 8.39 -3.46 5.71
CA ALA A 15 7.03 -2.96 5.82
C ALA A 15 6.93 -1.48 5.45
N ALA A 16 7.95 -0.66 5.77
CA ALA A 16 7.97 0.76 5.45
C ALA A 16 7.99 1.03 3.94
N GLY A 17 8.68 0.18 3.18
CA GLY A 17 8.66 0.23 1.71
C GLY A 17 7.24 0.02 1.17
N ALA A 18 6.53 -0.97 1.71
CA ALA A 18 5.14 -1.24 1.34
C ALA A 18 4.21 -0.07 1.70
N VAL A 19 4.32 0.49 2.92
CA VAL A 19 3.56 1.68 3.34
C VAL A 19 3.79 2.86 2.40
N ALA A 20 5.05 3.17 2.09
CA ALA A 20 5.40 4.27 1.20
C ALA A 20 4.88 4.04 -0.22
N ASN A 21 4.91 2.81 -0.72
CA ASN A 21 4.37 2.48 -2.04
C ASN A 21 2.85 2.62 -2.07
N THR A 22 2.14 1.99 -1.14
CA THR A 22 0.68 2.10 -1.02
C THR A 22 0.25 3.56 -0.88
N PHE A 23 0.94 4.34 -0.05
CA PHE A 23 0.65 5.77 0.08
C PHE A 23 0.83 6.54 -1.23
N ARG A 24 1.89 6.27 -2.02
CA ARG A 24 2.10 6.94 -3.31
C ARG A 24 1.05 6.57 -4.35
N GLU A 25 0.53 5.34 -4.30
CA GLU A 25 -0.49 4.84 -5.23
C GLU A 25 -1.91 5.31 -4.86
N GLU A 26 -2.24 5.28 -3.57
CA GLU A 26 -3.62 5.45 -3.09
C GLU A 26 -3.84 6.78 -2.33
N GLY A 27 -2.78 7.50 -1.95
CA GLY A 27 -2.84 8.70 -1.10
C GLY A 27 -3.17 8.41 0.37
N ILE A 28 -3.23 7.13 0.74
CA ILE A 28 -3.51 6.63 2.08
C ILE A 28 -2.86 5.25 2.23
N ALA A 29 -2.41 4.89 3.43
CA ALA A 29 -2.07 3.52 3.76
C ALA A 29 -2.73 3.12 5.08
N GLU A 30 -3.07 1.85 5.25
CA GLU A 30 -3.60 1.33 6.50
C GLU A 30 -2.74 0.17 7.01
N LEU A 31 -2.41 0.20 8.30
CA LEU A 31 -1.72 -0.90 8.97
C LEU A 31 -2.61 -1.44 10.09
N GLN A 32 -2.54 -2.73 10.35
CA GLN A 32 -3.14 -3.36 11.53
C GLN A 32 -2.10 -4.15 12.29
N ALA A 33 -2.11 -4.03 13.62
CA ALA A 33 -1.20 -4.74 14.50
C ALA A 33 -1.92 -5.23 15.76
N ILE A 34 -1.60 -6.45 16.19
CA ILE A 34 -2.15 -7.06 17.41
C ILE A 34 -1.02 -7.30 18.40
N GLY A 35 -1.18 -6.78 19.61
CA GLY A 35 -0.19 -6.91 20.69
C GLY A 35 0.97 -5.91 20.63
N PRO A 36 1.70 -5.74 21.76
CA PRO A 36 2.61 -4.62 21.96
C PRO A 36 3.82 -4.64 21.02
N LYS A 37 4.39 -5.81 20.74
CA LYS A 37 5.54 -5.94 19.84
C LYS A 37 5.17 -5.56 18.41
N ALA A 38 4.02 -6.01 17.92
CA ALA A 38 3.54 -5.68 16.58
C ALA A 38 3.24 -4.18 16.44
N VAL A 39 2.61 -3.57 17.47
CA VAL A 39 2.37 -2.13 17.52
C VAL A 39 3.66 -1.33 17.43
N ASN A 40 4.70 -1.72 18.19
CA ASN A 40 6.02 -1.09 18.10
C ASN A 40 6.61 -1.17 16.68
N GLN A 41 6.49 -2.34 16.02
CA GLN A 41 6.96 -2.50 14.65
C GLN A 41 6.16 -1.64 13.66
N ALA A 42 4.84 -1.50 13.85
CA ALA A 42 4.00 -0.64 13.02
C ALA A 42 4.40 0.83 13.13
N VAL A 43 4.64 1.32 14.35
CA VAL A 43 5.09 2.71 14.56
C VAL A 43 6.48 2.95 13.94
N LYS A 44 7.43 2.02 14.13
CA LYS A 44 8.76 2.10 13.49
C LYS A 44 8.65 2.12 11.96
N CYS A 45 7.80 1.25 11.41
CA CYS A 45 7.52 1.18 9.98
C CYS A 45 7.04 2.54 9.45
N ILE A 46 6.06 3.17 10.10
CA ILE A 46 5.54 4.49 9.71
C ILE A 46 6.63 5.56 9.82
N ALA A 47 7.44 5.53 10.88
CA ALA A 47 8.55 6.47 11.05
C ALA A 47 9.60 6.37 9.93
N ILE A 48 9.94 5.16 9.49
CA ILE A 48 10.84 4.93 8.35
C ILE A 48 10.17 5.37 7.04
N ALA A 49 8.88 5.03 6.85
CA ALA A 49 8.13 5.40 5.65
C ALA A 49 8.03 6.92 5.46
N ARG A 50 7.91 7.69 6.55
CA ARG A 50 8.02 9.16 6.53
C ARG A 50 9.33 9.63 5.88
N GLY A 51 10.45 9.01 6.25
CA GLY A 51 11.74 9.31 5.64
C GLY A 51 11.79 8.99 4.15
N TYR A 52 11.16 7.91 3.71
CA TYR A 52 11.11 7.52 2.29
C TYR A 52 10.32 8.47 1.39
N VAL A 53 9.33 9.19 1.94
CA VAL A 53 8.52 10.14 1.16
C VAL A 53 8.94 11.59 1.34
N ALA A 54 9.83 11.88 2.30
CA ALA A 54 10.30 13.23 2.63
C ALA A 54 10.93 13.95 1.43
N SER A 55 11.71 13.25 0.58
CA SER A 55 12.33 13.83 -0.61
C SER A 55 11.32 14.29 -1.68
N SER A 56 10.06 13.84 -1.57
CA SER A 56 8.95 14.27 -2.42
C SER A 56 8.13 15.41 -1.81
N GLY A 57 8.58 16.02 -0.70
CA GLY A 57 7.84 17.08 -0.01
C GLY A 57 6.61 16.59 0.76
N VAL A 58 6.51 15.28 0.99
CA VAL A 58 5.39 14.65 1.70
C VAL A 58 5.77 14.42 3.16
N ASP A 59 4.93 14.86 4.08
CA ASP A 59 5.05 14.53 5.51
C ASP A 59 3.87 13.68 5.96
N LEU A 60 4.14 12.43 6.37
CA LEU A 60 3.08 11.53 6.82
C LEU A 60 2.74 11.76 8.29
N TYR A 61 1.46 11.62 8.60
CA TYR A 61 0.96 11.40 9.95
C TYR A 61 0.11 10.12 9.98
N PHE A 62 -0.21 9.65 11.18
CA PHE A 62 -1.14 8.54 11.34
C PHE A 62 -2.18 8.85 12.41
N VAL A 63 -3.35 8.23 12.27
CA VAL A 63 -4.44 8.26 13.26
C VAL A 63 -4.66 6.82 13.73
N PRO A 64 -4.43 6.51 15.02
CA PRO A 64 -4.70 5.20 15.56
C PRO A 64 -6.19 5.03 15.89
N SER A 65 -6.71 3.81 15.72
CA SER A 65 -8.04 3.41 16.19
C SER A 65 -8.04 1.96 16.64
N PHE A 66 -8.95 1.58 17.53
CA PHE A 66 -9.21 0.17 17.81
C PHE A 66 -9.85 -0.50 16.59
N VAL A 67 -9.59 -1.80 16.44
CA VAL A 67 -10.18 -2.64 15.40
C VAL A 67 -10.29 -4.07 15.91
N GLU A 68 -11.37 -4.74 15.59
CA GLU A 68 -11.48 -6.19 15.78
C GLU A 68 -10.90 -6.91 14.56
N VAL A 69 -10.03 -7.88 14.81
CA VAL A 69 -9.32 -8.64 13.78
C VAL A 69 -9.47 -10.12 14.06
N ASP A 70 -9.99 -10.85 13.08
CA ASP A 70 -10.11 -12.30 13.18
C ASP A 70 -8.76 -12.97 12.87
N VAL A 71 -8.26 -13.74 13.83
CA VAL A 71 -7.01 -14.51 13.73
C VAL A 71 -7.25 -15.89 14.31
N SER A 72 -7.10 -16.93 13.50
CA SER A 72 -7.20 -18.33 13.96
C SER A 72 -8.51 -18.64 14.69
N ASP A 73 -9.64 -18.24 14.10
CA ASP A 73 -11.01 -18.40 14.64
C ASP A 73 -11.29 -17.66 15.95
N GLU A 74 -10.36 -16.81 16.41
CA GLU A 74 -10.55 -15.89 17.53
C GLU A 74 -10.59 -14.45 17.04
N THR A 75 -11.61 -13.71 17.46
CA THR A 75 -11.64 -12.26 17.30
C THR A 75 -10.76 -11.60 18.35
N ARG A 76 -9.80 -10.79 17.91
CA ARG A 76 -8.86 -10.09 18.80
C ARG A 76 -8.88 -8.59 18.53
N THR A 77 -8.88 -7.81 19.60
CA THR A 77 -8.72 -6.37 19.51
C THR A 77 -7.28 -6.00 19.14
N GLY A 78 -7.12 -5.28 18.05
CA GLY A 78 -5.87 -4.71 17.57
C GLY A 78 -5.93 -3.19 17.45
N ILE A 79 -4.83 -2.61 16.95
CA ILE A 79 -4.75 -1.20 16.58
C ILE A 79 -4.63 -1.09 15.07
N ARG A 80 -5.49 -0.27 14.48
CA ARG A 80 -5.38 0.20 13.10
C ARG A 80 -4.67 1.55 13.09
N PHE A 81 -3.74 1.72 12.14
CA PHE A 81 -3.07 2.98 11.87
C PHE A 81 -3.46 3.44 10.47
N THR A 82 -4.25 4.51 10.38
CA THR A 82 -4.57 5.15 9.11
C THR A 82 -3.53 6.23 8.83
N VAL A 83 -2.71 6.02 7.81
CA VAL A 83 -1.58 6.88 7.42
C VAL A 83 -2.01 7.82 6.29
N ARG A 84 -1.75 9.11 6.47
CA ARG A 84 -2.16 10.20 5.57
C ARG A 84 -1.02 11.22 5.45
N SER A 85 -1.11 12.18 4.52
CA SER A 85 -0.17 13.30 4.43
C SER A 85 -0.72 14.57 5.06
N ARG A 86 0.14 15.31 5.76
CA ARG A 86 -0.13 16.67 6.25
C ARG A 86 -0.03 17.70 5.15
N THR A 87 0.87 17.49 4.20
CA THR A 87 1.03 18.37 3.04
C THR A 87 0.06 17.95 1.95
N PRO A 88 -0.51 18.89 1.18
CA PRO A 88 -1.24 18.56 -0.03
C PRO A 88 -0.31 17.76 -0.95
N VAL A 89 -0.64 16.49 -1.17
CA VAL A 89 0.10 15.68 -2.13
C VAL A 89 -0.33 16.17 -3.51
N PRO A 90 0.56 16.74 -4.34
CA PRO A 90 0.23 16.90 -5.75
C PRO A 90 -0.08 15.49 -6.22
N ILE A 91 -1.31 15.23 -6.69
CA ILE A 91 -1.78 13.90 -7.09
C ILE A 91 -0.67 13.26 -7.93
N LEU A 92 0.09 12.36 -7.31
CA LEU A 92 1.06 11.55 -8.03
C LEU A 92 0.17 10.72 -8.91
N ARG A 93 0.08 11.10 -10.20
CA ARG A 93 -0.88 10.52 -11.14
C ARG A 93 -0.89 9.01 -10.89
N PRO A 94 -2.04 8.40 -10.55
CA PRO A 94 -2.06 6.96 -10.38
C PRO A 94 -1.47 6.40 -11.66
N ARG A 95 -0.36 5.68 -11.54
CA ARG A 95 0.23 4.97 -12.66
C ARG A 95 -0.86 3.98 -13.04
N ARG A 96 -1.73 4.36 -13.99
CA ARG A 96 -2.73 3.46 -14.53
C ARG A 96 -1.90 2.24 -14.92
N LYS A 97 -2.19 1.07 -14.34
CA LYS A 97 -1.77 -0.17 -14.98
C LYS A 97 -2.39 -0.08 -16.36
N GLU A 98 -1.66 0.41 -17.34
CA GLU A 98 -2.05 0.24 -18.73
C GLU A 98 -2.20 -1.27 -18.87
N ALA A 99 -3.41 -1.69 -19.25
CA ALA A 99 -3.58 -3.05 -19.69
C ALA A 99 -2.50 -3.30 -20.75
N PRO A 100 -1.80 -4.45 -20.73
CA PRO A 100 -0.86 -4.75 -21.79
C PRO A 100 -1.57 -4.51 -23.13
N PRO A 101 -0.89 -3.90 -24.12
CA PRO A 101 -1.51 -3.60 -25.40
C PRO A 101 -2.18 -4.86 -25.91
N SER A 102 -3.41 -4.73 -26.40
CA SER A 102 -4.13 -5.83 -27.03
C SER A 102 -3.19 -6.50 -28.04
N PRO A 103 -3.12 -7.85 -28.07
CA PRO A 103 -2.35 -8.53 -29.10
C PRO A 103 -2.72 -7.97 -30.47
N PRO A 104 -1.74 -7.75 -31.37
CA PRO A 104 -2.05 -7.31 -32.72
C PRO A 104 -3.08 -8.26 -33.32
N GLU A 105 -4.13 -7.71 -33.93
CA GLU A 105 -5.13 -8.52 -34.60
C GLU A 105 -4.43 -9.48 -35.56
N PRO A 106 -4.83 -10.76 -35.60
CA PRO A 106 -4.28 -11.69 -36.57
C PRO A 106 -4.47 -11.06 -37.95
N ARG A 107 -3.37 -10.86 -38.68
CA ARG A 107 -3.43 -10.40 -40.07
C ARG A 107 -4.41 -11.32 -40.77
N GLN A 108 -5.52 -10.76 -41.25
CA GLN A 108 -6.35 -11.47 -42.21
C GLN A 108 -5.42 -11.83 -43.35
N THR A 109 -5.07 -13.11 -43.46
CA THR A 109 -4.50 -13.65 -44.67
C THR A 109 -5.53 -13.37 -45.73
N GLY A 110 -5.26 -12.39 -46.60
CA GLY A 110 -6.10 -12.10 -47.74
C GLY A 110 -6.38 -13.42 -48.45
N GLU A 111 -7.66 -13.74 -48.62
CA GLU A 111 -8.08 -14.81 -49.48
C GLU A 111 -7.44 -14.57 -50.84
N TRP A 112 -6.61 -15.51 -51.27
CA TRP A 112 -6.14 -15.59 -52.65
C TRP A 112 -7.33 -15.98 -53.52
N ASN A 113 -8.17 -15.01 -53.86
CA ASN A 113 -9.21 -15.14 -54.89
C ASN A 113 -9.19 -13.87 -55.74
N ASP A 114 -8.11 -13.75 -56.53
CA ASP A 114 -8.07 -13.07 -57.84
C ASP A 114 -6.59 -12.92 -58.24
N ILE A 115 -6.02 -13.99 -58.82
CA ILE A 115 -4.98 -14.07 -59.88
C ILE A 115 -5.02 -15.50 -60.43
#